data_AF-A0A8B3F5X0-F1
#
_entry.id   AF-A0A8B3F5X0-F1
#
_cell.length_a   1.000
_cell.length_b   1.000
_cell.length_c   1.000
_cell.angle_alpha   90.00
_cell.angle_beta   90.00
_cell.angle_gamma   90.00
#
_symmetry.space_group_name_H-M   'P 1'
#
loop_
_entity.id
_entity.type
_entity.pdbx_description
1 polymer ?
#
loop_
_entity_poly.entity_id
_entity_poly.type
_entity_poly.pdbx_seq_one_letter_code
_entity_poly.pdbx_strand_id
1 'polypeptide(L)'
;MIRKTIIASLLSLSAMSISQANDKIDALYERLTQQDTHALTALTALAKDSDPRALSTLGFIYEYGITVPQNTTQALQYYQQACEIDGNFGCYNVWYFYQYGKGVAQDKERARQFAEKMNRADLKTPPDVIEIVIDYLYSAKANADSDISQRPALIYVAKRYLTSGDEETQRFFTRIGFSKRDVLRLATFWAKDGDPEINFLVGYFYNFGYADIKNENIEALKWFRVAAEGGHPEAQNILGAVYEKGRWGIHADGEEAEKWYERAAKQGNDNALMNLGKMYYDGVLIKADYRKAYALFEQADKNDVTSASRYLSQMYYSGQYVDVDCHQAQKYKESTDNSYFRQCEKDKRERKATRDVLPVLMLKHESSPFGGDNNPYKCELNFSINTNKLGEVANFRATLRLKNSEGASAEQVLAFPPFGLSSFDARMIGEKFIFSHESTLLPQYKPDFCQFSDLEYQVTSATATINGKEVDVLKAGILKY
;
A
#
# COMPACT_ATOMS: atom_id res chain seq x y z
N MET A 1 -42.26 23.21 37.51
CA MET A 1 -41.66 22.61 36.29
C MET A 1 -40.19 22.32 36.57
N ILE A 2 -39.62 21.35 35.84
CA ILE A 2 -38.20 20.92 35.82
C ILE A 2 -37.98 19.53 36.44
N ARG A 3 -38.27 18.52 35.61
CA ARG A 3 -37.66 17.19 35.58
C ARG A 3 -37.17 17.02 34.15
N LYS A 4 -35.86 16.85 33.94
CA LYS A 4 -35.20 16.18 32.80
C LYS A 4 -33.74 16.62 32.72
N THR A 5 -32.80 15.75 33.10
CA THR A 5 -31.58 15.38 32.34
C THR A 5 -30.65 14.52 33.21
N ILE A 6 -30.82 13.20 33.16
CA ILE A 6 -29.77 12.22 33.47
C ILE A 6 -29.92 11.08 32.44
N ILE A 7 -29.57 11.34 31.18
CA ILE A 7 -29.40 10.30 30.15
C ILE A 7 -28.29 10.80 29.20
N ALA A 8 -27.03 10.61 29.56
CA ALA A 8 -25.89 10.81 28.65
C ALA A 8 -24.63 10.03 29.08
N SER A 9 -24.54 9.59 30.34
CA SER A 9 -23.35 8.92 30.89
C SER A 9 -23.39 7.39 30.89
N LEU A 10 -24.50 6.75 30.50
CA LEU A 10 -24.61 5.27 30.46
C LEU A 10 -24.25 4.65 29.10
N LEU A 11 -24.43 5.39 27.99
CA LEU A 11 -24.17 4.89 26.63
C LEU A 11 -22.67 4.84 26.28
N SER A 12 -21.85 5.70 26.87
CA SER A 12 -20.40 5.70 26.67
C SER A 12 -19.70 4.56 27.43
N LEU A 13 -20.16 4.23 28.64
CA LEU A 13 -19.65 3.12 29.45
C LEU A 13 -20.00 1.74 28.87
N SER A 14 -21.19 1.59 28.27
CA SER A 14 -21.58 0.34 27.61
C SER A 14 -20.82 0.11 26.29
N ALA A 15 -20.62 1.16 25.47
CA ALA A 15 -19.83 1.04 24.24
C ALA A 15 -18.37 0.67 24.50
N MET A 16 -17.75 1.27 25.54
CA MET A 16 -16.35 1.00 25.89
C MET A 16 -16.14 -0.43 26.42
N SER A 17 -17.07 -0.94 27.23
CA SER A 17 -17.04 -2.33 27.72
C SER A 17 -17.31 -3.35 26.61
N ILE A 18 -18.22 -3.04 25.68
CA ILE A 18 -18.48 -3.85 24.48
C ILE A 18 -17.24 -3.89 23.57
N SER A 19 -16.53 -2.78 23.39
CA SER A 19 -15.28 -2.75 22.61
C SER A 19 -14.23 -3.66 23.23
N GLN A 20 -13.97 -3.51 24.54
CA GLN A 20 -12.97 -4.27 25.27
C GLN A 20 -13.25 -5.79 25.29
N ALA A 21 -14.52 -6.19 25.33
CA ALA A 21 -14.91 -7.59 25.21
C ALA A 21 -14.56 -8.19 23.83
N ASN A 22 -14.63 -7.38 22.77
CA ASN A 22 -14.34 -7.84 21.38
C ASN A 22 -12.87 -8.07 21.19
N ASP A 23 -12.08 -7.14 21.71
CA ASP A 23 -10.63 -7.21 21.63
C ASP A 23 -10.13 -8.45 22.37
N LYS A 24 -10.82 -8.86 23.44
CA LYS A 24 -10.55 -10.12 24.15
C LYS A 24 -10.92 -11.35 23.32
N ILE A 25 -12.08 -11.37 22.65
CA ILE A 25 -12.48 -12.50 21.77
C ILE A 25 -11.49 -12.65 20.62
N ASP A 26 -11.08 -11.54 20.00
CA ASP A 26 -10.15 -11.54 18.87
C ASP A 26 -8.76 -12.01 19.30
N ALA A 27 -8.25 -11.53 20.44
CA ALA A 27 -6.98 -12.00 20.99
C ALA A 27 -7.00 -13.51 21.30
N LEU A 28 -8.14 -14.05 21.77
CA LEU A 28 -8.30 -15.48 21.99
C LEU A 28 -8.35 -16.26 20.67
N TYR A 29 -9.04 -15.74 19.65
CA TYR A 29 -9.06 -16.32 18.31
C TYR A 29 -7.65 -16.35 17.69
N GLU A 30 -6.88 -15.27 17.80
CA GLU A 30 -5.49 -15.23 17.31
C GLU A 30 -4.59 -16.24 18.02
N ARG A 31 -4.71 -16.38 19.34
CA ARG A 31 -4.00 -17.44 20.08
C ARG A 31 -4.40 -18.83 19.58
N LEU A 32 -5.68 -19.04 19.27
CA LEU A 32 -6.15 -20.29 18.71
C LEU A 32 -5.54 -20.56 17.34
N THR A 33 -5.41 -19.58 16.45
CA THR A 33 -4.74 -19.80 15.15
C THR A 33 -3.25 -20.16 15.30
N GLN A 34 -2.65 -19.83 16.45
CA GLN A 34 -1.30 -20.24 16.86
C GLN A 34 -1.27 -21.56 17.66
N GLN A 35 -2.35 -22.36 17.60
CA GLN A 35 -2.49 -23.68 18.23
C GLN A 35 -2.52 -23.66 19.76
N ASP A 36 -2.80 -22.52 20.40
CA ASP A 36 -2.99 -22.46 21.85
C ASP A 36 -4.38 -22.99 22.25
N THR A 37 -4.44 -24.26 22.66
CA THR A 37 -5.68 -24.92 23.06
C THR A 37 -6.29 -24.34 24.34
N HIS A 38 -5.54 -23.65 25.20
CA HIS A 38 -6.10 -23.02 26.40
C HIS A 38 -6.99 -21.82 26.05
N ALA A 39 -6.75 -21.17 24.91
CA ALA A 39 -7.59 -20.09 24.42
C ALA A 39 -9.02 -20.58 24.08
N LEU A 40 -9.19 -21.86 23.70
CA LEU A 40 -10.51 -22.45 23.46
C LEU A 40 -11.32 -22.51 24.75
N THR A 41 -10.69 -22.92 25.85
CA THR A 41 -11.33 -22.97 27.17
C THR A 41 -11.77 -21.58 27.62
N ALA A 42 -10.90 -20.57 27.44
CA ALA A 42 -11.23 -19.19 27.79
C ALA A 42 -12.35 -18.61 26.91
N LEU A 43 -12.35 -18.89 25.60
CA LEU A 43 -13.41 -18.46 24.69
C LEU A 43 -14.75 -19.15 25.01
N THR A 44 -14.71 -20.44 25.34
CA THR A 44 -15.89 -21.19 25.78
C THR A 44 -16.45 -20.63 27.09
N ALA A 45 -15.60 -20.17 28.01
CA ALA A 45 -16.07 -19.52 29.24
C ALA A 45 -16.78 -18.20 28.93
N LEU A 46 -16.25 -17.37 28.03
CA LEU A 46 -16.92 -16.14 27.58
C LEU A 46 -18.28 -16.41 26.93
N ALA A 47 -18.37 -17.49 26.15
CA ALA A 47 -19.63 -17.88 25.52
C ALA A 47 -20.72 -18.30 26.53
N LYS A 48 -20.33 -18.86 27.70
CA LYS A 48 -21.28 -19.22 28.78
C LYS A 48 -21.94 -18.00 29.40
N ASP A 49 -21.28 -16.84 29.37
CA ASP A 49 -21.87 -15.57 29.79
C ASP A 49 -22.87 -15.03 28.75
N SER A 50 -23.28 -15.87 27.79
CA SER A 50 -24.21 -15.53 26.70
C SER A 50 -23.70 -14.37 25.85
N ASP A 51 -22.39 -14.32 25.58
CA ASP A 51 -21.85 -13.40 24.59
C ASP A 51 -22.09 -13.97 23.17
N PRO A 52 -22.96 -13.34 22.35
CA PRO A 52 -23.29 -13.86 21.02
C PRO A 52 -22.10 -13.93 20.08
N ARG A 53 -21.11 -13.05 20.24
CA ARG A 53 -19.92 -13.05 19.38
C ARG A 53 -18.96 -14.15 19.79
N ALA A 54 -18.82 -14.42 21.09
CA ALA A 54 -18.06 -15.59 21.54
C ALA A 54 -18.69 -16.89 21.00
N LEU A 55 -20.02 -17.01 21.06
CA LEU A 55 -20.77 -18.14 20.51
C LEU A 55 -20.57 -18.26 18.99
N SER A 56 -20.77 -17.19 18.22
CA SER A 56 -20.57 -17.25 16.77
C SER A 56 -19.10 -17.49 16.39
N THR A 57 -18.14 -17.00 17.17
CA THR A 57 -16.71 -17.30 16.96
C THR A 57 -16.42 -18.79 17.20
N LEU A 58 -17.01 -19.40 18.23
CA LEU A 58 -16.96 -20.85 18.43
C LEU A 58 -17.61 -21.60 17.27
N GLY A 59 -18.77 -21.12 16.79
CA GLY A 59 -19.42 -21.64 15.59
C GLY A 59 -18.46 -21.71 14.40
N PHE A 60 -17.78 -20.59 14.12
CA PHE A 60 -16.80 -20.48 13.03
C PHE A 60 -15.60 -21.42 13.24
N ILE A 61 -15.09 -21.51 14.47
CA ILE A 61 -13.99 -22.42 14.82
C ILE A 61 -14.35 -23.88 14.50
N TYR A 62 -15.54 -24.34 14.87
CA TYR A 62 -15.97 -25.71 14.58
C TYR A 62 -16.41 -25.90 13.12
N GLU A 63 -16.94 -24.87 12.46
CA GLU A 63 -17.30 -24.92 11.03
C GLU A 63 -16.07 -25.18 10.16
N TYR A 64 -14.94 -24.57 10.48
CA TYR A 64 -13.71 -24.65 9.68
C TYR A 64 -12.60 -25.49 10.31
N GLY A 65 -12.79 -26.01 11.52
CA GLY A 65 -11.80 -26.84 12.21
C GLY A 65 -10.53 -26.08 12.60
N ILE A 66 -10.68 -24.93 13.27
CA ILE A 66 -9.55 -24.09 13.68
C ILE A 66 -9.02 -24.61 15.02
N THR A 67 -7.87 -25.31 14.98
CA THR A 67 -7.21 -25.90 16.17
C THR A 67 -8.01 -27.04 16.85
N VAL A 68 -9.21 -27.32 16.34
CA VAL A 68 -10.06 -28.46 16.68
C VAL A 68 -10.49 -29.17 15.38
N PRO A 69 -10.87 -30.45 15.42
CA PRO A 69 -11.48 -31.10 14.27
C PRO A 69 -12.75 -30.38 13.81
N GLN A 70 -12.96 -30.31 12.49
CA GLN A 70 -14.18 -29.78 11.92
C GLN A 70 -15.40 -30.53 12.46
N ASN A 71 -16.42 -29.80 12.92
CA ASN A 71 -17.65 -30.36 13.46
C ASN A 71 -18.83 -29.41 13.16
N THR A 72 -19.50 -29.65 12.03
CA THR A 72 -20.63 -28.83 11.58
C THR A 72 -21.84 -28.93 12.50
N THR A 73 -22.07 -30.06 13.17
CA THR A 73 -23.15 -30.20 14.15
C THR A 73 -22.92 -29.29 15.35
N GLN A 74 -21.69 -29.27 15.88
CA GLN A 74 -21.35 -28.41 17.00
C GLN A 74 -21.31 -26.92 16.60
N ALA A 75 -20.84 -26.61 15.39
CA ALA A 75 -20.90 -25.27 14.84
C ALA A 75 -22.34 -24.75 14.80
N LEU A 76 -23.27 -25.56 14.27
CA LEU A 76 -24.69 -25.23 14.20
C LEU A 76 -25.30 -24.96 15.58
N GLN A 77 -24.93 -25.75 16.60
CA GLN A 77 -25.42 -25.55 17.97
C GLN A 77 -24.98 -24.20 18.54
N TYR A 78 -23.74 -23.78 18.30
CA TYR A 78 -23.26 -22.47 18.74
C TYR A 78 -23.93 -21.33 17.98
N TYR A 79 -24.10 -21.45 16.67
CA TYR A 79 -24.82 -20.44 15.88
C TYR A 79 -26.29 -20.33 16.28
N GLN A 80 -26.96 -21.44 16.63
CA GLN A 80 -28.31 -21.42 17.18
C GLN A 80 -28.37 -20.69 18.51
N GLN A 81 -27.46 -20.98 19.44
CA GLN A 81 -27.38 -20.26 20.70
C GLN A 81 -27.15 -18.75 20.50
N ALA A 82 -26.24 -18.38 19.58
CA ALA A 82 -26.00 -16.98 19.23
C ALA A 82 -27.25 -16.34 18.61
N CYS A 83 -27.98 -17.06 17.76
CA CYS A 83 -29.21 -16.58 17.14
C CYS A 83 -30.29 -16.26 18.17
N GLU A 84 -30.45 -17.10 19.21
CA GLU A 84 -31.47 -16.85 20.24
C GLU A 84 -31.19 -15.58 21.07
N ILE A 85 -29.94 -15.12 21.14
CA ILE A 85 -29.56 -13.98 22.00
C ILE A 85 -29.15 -12.71 21.21
N ASP A 86 -28.72 -12.81 19.95
CA ASP A 86 -28.33 -11.67 19.09
C ASP A 86 -29.16 -11.53 17.82
N GLY A 87 -29.99 -12.52 17.46
CA GLY A 87 -31.00 -12.46 16.39
C GLY A 87 -30.49 -12.24 14.96
N ASN A 88 -29.26 -11.76 14.78
CA ASN A 88 -28.72 -11.32 13.50
C ASN A 88 -27.66 -12.30 13.01
N PHE A 89 -26.44 -12.22 13.56
CA PHE A 89 -25.29 -12.94 13.03
C PHE A 89 -25.43 -14.46 13.17
N GLY A 90 -25.84 -14.92 14.35
CA GLY A 90 -26.12 -16.34 14.57
C GLY A 90 -27.21 -16.86 13.63
N CYS A 91 -28.27 -16.08 13.42
CA CYS A 91 -29.42 -16.54 12.65
C CYS A 91 -29.10 -16.73 11.16
N TYR A 92 -28.24 -15.91 10.55
CA TYR A 92 -27.85 -16.12 9.16
C TYR A 92 -26.86 -17.27 8.97
N ASN A 93 -26.01 -17.56 9.95
CA ASN A 93 -25.22 -18.79 9.90
C ASN A 93 -26.11 -20.04 10.05
N VAL A 94 -27.13 -20.01 10.91
CA VAL A 94 -28.11 -21.10 10.99
C VAL A 94 -28.92 -21.22 9.69
N TRP A 95 -29.38 -20.09 9.15
CA TRP A 95 -30.06 -20.03 7.84
C TRP A 95 -29.18 -20.69 6.77
N TYR A 96 -27.89 -20.34 6.71
CA TYR A 96 -26.94 -20.90 5.76
C TYR A 96 -26.86 -22.43 5.86
N PHE A 97 -26.78 -22.97 7.07
CA PHE A 97 -26.69 -24.40 7.31
C PHE A 97 -27.93 -25.15 6.82
N TYR A 98 -29.13 -24.66 7.11
CA TYR A 98 -30.37 -25.28 6.62
C TYR A 98 -30.61 -25.02 5.13
N GLN A 99 -30.26 -23.84 4.62
CA GLN A 99 -30.44 -23.47 3.21
C GLN A 99 -29.58 -24.33 2.28
N TYR A 100 -28.35 -24.65 2.68
CA TYR A 100 -27.39 -25.40 1.86
C TYR A 100 -27.07 -26.79 2.39
N GLY A 101 -27.77 -27.26 3.43
CA GLY A 101 -27.62 -28.61 3.99
C GLY A 101 -26.23 -28.88 4.59
N LYS A 102 -25.63 -27.90 5.28
CA LYS A 102 -24.30 -28.05 5.88
C LYS A 102 -24.40 -28.77 7.23
N GLY A 103 -24.06 -30.06 7.26
CA GLY A 103 -24.12 -30.86 8.49
C GLY A 103 -25.53 -31.22 8.97
N VAL A 104 -26.56 -30.83 8.22
CA VAL A 104 -27.98 -31.13 8.44
C VAL A 104 -28.69 -31.30 7.10
N ALA A 105 -29.87 -31.92 7.08
CA ALA A 105 -30.70 -31.97 5.87
C ALA A 105 -31.09 -30.55 5.42
N GLN A 106 -31.12 -30.33 4.10
CA GLN A 106 -31.59 -29.06 3.54
C GLN A 106 -33.06 -28.84 3.93
N ASP A 107 -33.35 -27.68 4.54
CA ASP A 107 -34.67 -27.29 5.02
C ASP A 107 -34.86 -25.78 4.84
N LYS A 108 -35.33 -25.39 3.65
CA LYS A 108 -35.47 -23.97 3.27
C LYS A 108 -36.52 -23.25 4.11
N GLU A 109 -37.55 -23.95 4.55
CA GLU A 109 -38.60 -23.37 5.39
C GLU A 109 -38.06 -23.03 6.77
N ARG A 110 -37.30 -23.96 7.36
CA ARG A 110 -36.61 -23.70 8.63
C ARG A 110 -35.55 -22.62 8.49
N ALA A 111 -34.81 -22.59 7.39
CA ALA A 111 -33.88 -21.50 7.10
C ALA A 111 -34.62 -20.15 7.16
N ARG A 112 -35.73 -20.01 6.43
CA ARG A 112 -36.56 -18.79 6.40
C ARG A 112 -37.00 -18.34 7.80
N GLN A 113 -37.44 -19.27 8.66
CA GLN A 113 -37.81 -18.95 10.05
C GLN A 113 -36.66 -18.31 10.84
N PHE A 114 -35.41 -18.71 10.60
CA PHE A 114 -34.25 -18.07 11.22
C PHE A 114 -33.94 -16.71 10.60
N ALA A 115 -34.09 -16.52 9.29
CA ALA A 115 -33.91 -15.21 8.66
C ALA A 115 -34.91 -14.15 9.16
N GLU A 116 -36.13 -14.55 9.50
CA GLU A 116 -37.17 -13.67 10.07
C GLU A 116 -36.81 -13.15 11.49
N LYS A 117 -35.87 -13.79 12.20
CA LYS A 117 -35.38 -13.32 13.51
C LYS A 117 -34.43 -12.12 13.42
N MET A 118 -33.94 -11.79 12.23
CA MET A 118 -33.06 -10.64 12.02
C MET A 118 -33.79 -9.34 12.35
N ASN A 119 -33.13 -8.48 13.12
CA ASN A 119 -33.56 -7.10 13.23
C ASN A 119 -33.28 -6.35 11.92
N ARG A 120 -34.35 -6.01 11.20
CA ARG A 120 -34.32 -5.20 9.97
C ARG A 120 -34.87 -3.79 10.17
N ALA A 121 -35.34 -3.44 11.38
CA ALA A 121 -36.14 -2.23 11.61
C ALA A 121 -35.38 -0.91 11.41
N ASP A 122 -34.07 -0.91 11.60
CA ASP A 122 -33.18 0.23 11.42
C ASP A 122 -32.36 0.16 10.12
N LEU A 123 -32.68 -0.79 9.23
CA LEU A 123 -32.15 -0.82 7.86
C LEU A 123 -33.14 -0.06 6.98
N LYS A 124 -32.64 0.93 6.24
CA LYS A 124 -33.42 1.68 5.24
C LYS A 124 -33.49 0.94 3.91
N THR A 125 -32.57 0.01 3.69
CA THR A 125 -32.55 -0.87 2.52
C THR A 125 -33.85 -1.69 2.44
N PRO A 126 -34.55 -1.70 1.29
CA PRO A 126 -35.77 -2.47 1.11
C PRO A 126 -35.60 -3.98 1.42
N PRO A 127 -36.60 -4.65 2.01
CA PRO A 127 -36.48 -6.06 2.39
C PRO A 127 -36.15 -7.02 1.23
N ASP A 128 -36.68 -6.76 0.04
CA ASP A 128 -36.43 -7.53 -1.18
C ASP A 128 -34.97 -7.39 -1.65
N VAL A 129 -34.41 -6.18 -1.55
CA VAL A 129 -32.99 -5.93 -1.86
C VAL A 129 -32.09 -6.63 -0.84
N ILE A 130 -32.44 -6.59 0.45
CA ILE A 130 -31.72 -7.31 1.51
C ILE A 130 -31.65 -8.81 1.18
N GLU A 131 -32.77 -9.41 0.80
CA GLU A 131 -32.85 -10.84 0.46
C GLU A 131 -32.01 -11.20 -0.77
N ILE A 132 -32.06 -10.39 -1.82
CA ILE A 132 -31.22 -10.57 -3.02
C ILE A 132 -29.72 -10.57 -2.66
N VAL A 133 -29.29 -9.63 -1.81
CA VAL A 133 -27.87 -9.54 -1.42
C VAL A 133 -27.45 -10.73 -0.55
N ILE A 134 -28.29 -11.15 0.39
CA ILE A 134 -28.04 -12.33 1.23
C ILE A 134 -27.90 -13.58 0.35
N ASP A 135 -28.85 -13.82 -0.54
CA ASP A 135 -28.84 -14.98 -1.43
C ASP A 135 -27.59 -14.97 -2.31
N TYR A 136 -27.23 -13.82 -2.87
CA TYR A 136 -26.02 -13.67 -3.67
C TYR A 136 -24.74 -14.01 -2.88
N LEU A 137 -24.55 -13.41 -1.70
CA LEU A 137 -23.36 -13.61 -0.87
C LEU A 137 -23.23 -15.05 -0.38
N TYR A 138 -24.33 -15.64 0.11
CA TYR A 138 -24.28 -16.98 0.66
C TYR A 138 -24.29 -18.08 -0.40
N SER A 139 -24.85 -17.83 -1.59
CA SER A 139 -24.65 -18.70 -2.75
C SER A 139 -23.19 -18.69 -3.18
N ALA A 140 -22.57 -17.51 -3.26
CA ALA A 140 -21.14 -17.38 -3.51
C ALA A 140 -20.30 -18.07 -2.42
N LYS A 141 -20.69 -17.97 -1.14
CA LYS A 141 -20.06 -18.71 -0.04
C LYS A 141 -20.19 -20.22 -0.20
N ALA A 142 -21.39 -20.73 -0.49
CA ALA A 142 -21.61 -22.16 -0.70
C ALA A 142 -20.74 -22.72 -1.83
N ASN A 143 -20.60 -21.95 -2.92
CA ASN A 143 -19.73 -22.28 -4.04
C ASN A 143 -18.25 -22.26 -3.61
N ALA A 144 -17.80 -21.21 -2.92
CA ALA A 144 -16.42 -21.07 -2.42
C ALA A 144 -16.02 -22.11 -1.36
N ASP A 145 -16.97 -22.59 -0.57
CA ASP A 145 -16.77 -23.71 0.37
C ASP A 145 -16.56 -25.04 -0.38
N SER A 146 -17.11 -25.19 -1.59
CA SER A 146 -17.10 -26.43 -2.36
C SER A 146 -16.05 -26.44 -3.48
N ASP A 147 -15.70 -25.28 -4.00
CA ASP A 147 -14.73 -25.05 -5.06
C ASP A 147 -13.79 -23.91 -4.66
N ILE A 148 -12.54 -24.26 -4.40
CA ILE A 148 -11.51 -23.32 -3.94
C ILE A 148 -11.27 -22.17 -4.92
N SER A 149 -11.50 -22.38 -6.22
CA SER A 149 -11.31 -21.35 -7.26
C SER A 149 -12.32 -20.19 -7.15
N GLN A 150 -13.43 -20.39 -6.44
CA GLN A 150 -14.47 -19.38 -6.25
C GLN A 150 -14.22 -18.49 -5.03
N ARG A 151 -13.23 -18.83 -4.19
CA ARG A 151 -12.94 -18.10 -2.94
C ARG A 151 -12.53 -16.65 -3.19
N PRO A 152 -11.64 -16.33 -4.14
CA PRO A 152 -11.27 -14.93 -4.38
C PRO A 152 -12.46 -14.05 -4.75
N ALA A 153 -13.38 -14.57 -5.56
CA ALA A 153 -14.56 -13.84 -6.00
C ALA A 153 -15.45 -13.43 -4.81
N LEU A 154 -15.70 -14.33 -3.86
CA LEU A 154 -16.47 -14.01 -2.65
C LEU A 154 -15.76 -12.93 -1.82
N ILE A 155 -14.47 -13.12 -1.55
CA ILE A 155 -13.71 -12.20 -0.71
C ILE A 155 -13.64 -10.81 -1.35
N TYR A 156 -13.48 -10.72 -2.67
CA TYR A 156 -13.48 -9.46 -3.40
C TYR A 156 -14.83 -8.74 -3.34
N VAL A 157 -15.93 -9.48 -3.49
CA VAL A 157 -17.29 -8.94 -3.34
C VAL A 157 -17.46 -8.37 -1.93
N ALA A 158 -17.13 -9.13 -0.89
CA ALA A 158 -17.27 -8.67 0.50
C ALA A 158 -16.39 -7.44 0.78
N LYS A 159 -15.13 -7.44 0.31
CA LYS A 159 -14.20 -6.31 0.37
C LYS A 159 -14.80 -5.04 -0.21
N ARG A 160 -15.41 -5.12 -1.40
CA ARG A 160 -15.98 -3.94 -2.09
C ARG A 160 -16.98 -3.22 -1.19
N TYR A 161 -17.93 -3.95 -0.60
CA TYR A 161 -18.95 -3.36 0.27
C TYR A 161 -18.38 -2.84 1.59
N LEU A 162 -17.41 -3.54 2.18
CA LEU A 162 -16.83 -3.14 3.46
C LEU A 162 -15.87 -1.95 3.38
N THR A 163 -15.25 -1.72 2.23
CA THR A 163 -14.37 -0.56 2.03
C THR A 163 -15.13 0.68 1.55
N SER A 164 -16.12 0.54 0.65
CA SER A 164 -16.83 1.69 0.05
C SER A 164 -18.25 1.90 0.55
N GLY A 165 -18.79 1.01 1.37
CA GLY A 165 -20.15 1.11 1.89
C GLY A 165 -20.28 2.17 2.99
N ASP A 166 -21.45 2.80 3.05
CA ASP A 166 -21.82 3.66 4.17
C ASP A 166 -22.01 2.86 5.47
N GLU A 167 -22.23 3.57 6.58
CA GLU A 167 -22.39 2.94 7.90
C GLU A 167 -23.54 1.92 7.92
N GLU A 168 -24.62 2.20 7.19
CA GLU A 168 -25.76 1.29 7.06
C GLU A 168 -25.38 0.01 6.32
N THR A 169 -24.69 0.12 5.19
CA THR A 169 -24.19 -1.03 4.42
C THR A 169 -23.26 -1.89 5.28
N GLN A 170 -22.32 -1.26 5.99
CA GLN A 170 -21.40 -1.99 6.87
C GLN A 170 -22.14 -2.69 8.03
N ARG A 171 -23.17 -2.03 8.60
CA ARG A 171 -24.03 -2.61 9.64
C ARG A 171 -24.81 -3.81 9.11
N PHE A 172 -25.39 -3.70 7.91
CA PHE A 172 -26.08 -4.80 7.26
C PHE A 172 -25.16 -6.01 7.05
N PHE A 173 -23.99 -5.81 6.44
CA PHE A 173 -23.01 -6.87 6.21
C PHE A 173 -22.53 -7.52 7.52
N THR A 174 -22.31 -6.72 8.57
CA THR A 174 -21.98 -7.23 9.90
C THR A 174 -23.08 -8.13 10.47
N ARG A 175 -24.36 -7.75 10.31
CA ARG A 175 -25.50 -8.56 10.79
C ARG A 175 -25.64 -9.90 10.10
N ILE A 176 -25.19 -10.01 8.85
CA ILE A 176 -25.27 -11.24 8.07
C ILE A 176 -23.94 -12.01 8.08
N GLY A 177 -22.98 -11.64 8.94
CA GLY A 177 -21.75 -12.40 9.14
C GLY A 177 -20.59 -12.11 8.20
N PHE A 178 -20.62 -10.95 7.54
CA PHE A 178 -19.56 -10.46 6.67
C PHE A 178 -19.01 -9.14 7.19
N SER A 179 -18.73 -9.02 8.49
CA SER A 179 -17.99 -7.86 9.00
C SER A 179 -16.54 -7.87 8.50
N LYS A 180 -15.81 -6.74 8.66
CA LYS A 180 -14.38 -6.68 8.34
C LYS A 180 -13.58 -7.80 9.02
N ARG A 181 -13.88 -8.09 10.29
CA ARG A 181 -13.21 -9.14 11.07
C ARG A 181 -13.57 -10.53 10.55
N ASP A 182 -14.84 -10.78 10.24
CA ASP A 182 -15.29 -12.10 9.75
C ASP A 182 -14.69 -12.42 8.37
N VAL A 183 -14.67 -11.43 7.47
CA VAL A 183 -14.07 -11.57 6.14
C VAL A 183 -12.57 -11.79 6.24
N LEU A 184 -11.87 -11.05 7.12
CA LEU A 184 -10.45 -11.29 7.38
C LEU A 184 -10.19 -12.69 7.92
N ARG A 185 -10.99 -13.18 8.88
CA ARG A 185 -10.85 -14.54 9.42
C ARG A 185 -11.03 -15.60 8.34
N LEU A 186 -12.07 -15.45 7.52
CA LEU A 186 -12.36 -16.37 6.43
C LEU A 186 -11.25 -16.37 5.38
N ALA A 187 -10.81 -15.19 4.93
CA ALA A 187 -9.73 -15.05 3.97
C ALA A 187 -8.42 -15.64 4.50
N THR A 188 -8.05 -15.34 5.76
CA THR A 188 -6.85 -15.89 6.40
C THR A 188 -6.92 -17.42 6.55
N PHE A 189 -8.10 -17.97 6.84
CA PHE A 189 -8.29 -19.42 6.86
C PHE A 189 -8.07 -20.03 5.47
N TRP A 190 -8.69 -19.45 4.44
CA TRP A 190 -8.56 -19.91 3.05
C TRP A 190 -7.19 -19.67 2.43
N ALA A 191 -6.42 -18.72 2.94
CA ALA A 191 -5.06 -18.45 2.46
C ALA A 191 -4.11 -19.65 2.63
N LYS A 192 -4.44 -20.57 3.54
CA LYS A 192 -3.71 -21.84 3.76
C LYS A 192 -3.70 -22.75 2.53
N ASP A 193 -4.63 -22.56 1.60
CA ASP A 193 -4.69 -23.31 0.34
C ASP A 193 -3.60 -22.85 -0.64
N GLY A 194 -2.90 -21.75 -0.36
CA GLY A 194 -1.78 -21.27 -1.17
C GLY A 194 -2.18 -20.43 -2.38
N ASP A 195 -3.45 -20.03 -2.49
CA ASP A 195 -3.92 -19.14 -3.57
C ASP A 195 -3.27 -17.74 -3.42
N PRO A 196 -2.45 -17.28 -4.39
CA PRO A 196 -1.80 -15.98 -4.34
C PRO A 196 -2.78 -14.80 -4.25
N GLU A 197 -3.97 -14.89 -4.85
CA GLU A 197 -5.01 -13.85 -4.80
C GLU A 197 -5.60 -13.74 -3.40
N ILE A 198 -5.89 -14.86 -2.74
CA ILE A 198 -6.34 -14.84 -1.35
C ILE A 198 -5.26 -14.28 -0.43
N ASN A 199 -3.99 -14.69 -0.60
CA ASN A 199 -2.88 -14.14 0.16
C ASN A 199 -2.76 -12.62 -0.02
N PHE A 200 -2.92 -12.12 -1.25
CA PHE A 200 -2.92 -10.69 -1.53
C PHE A 200 -4.09 -9.97 -0.84
N LEU A 201 -5.30 -10.54 -0.89
CA LEU A 201 -6.48 -9.98 -0.24
C LEU A 201 -6.32 -9.93 1.29
N VAL A 202 -5.71 -10.93 1.91
CA VAL A 202 -5.38 -10.89 3.34
C VAL A 202 -4.40 -9.75 3.65
N GLY A 203 -3.32 -9.61 2.86
CA GLY A 203 -2.39 -8.49 2.97
C GLY A 203 -3.08 -7.13 2.83
N TYR A 204 -4.01 -7.02 1.88
CA TYR A 204 -4.85 -5.83 1.69
C TYR A 204 -5.69 -5.54 2.93
N PHE A 205 -6.33 -6.54 3.54
CA PHE A 205 -7.16 -6.35 4.72
C PHE A 205 -6.36 -5.83 5.93
N TYR A 206 -5.17 -6.37 6.17
CA TYR A 206 -4.27 -5.81 7.18
C TYR A 206 -3.90 -4.35 6.85
N ASN A 207 -3.52 -4.06 5.61
CA ASN A 207 -3.12 -2.71 5.20
C ASN A 207 -4.25 -1.66 5.26
N PHE A 208 -5.52 -2.09 5.31
CA PHE A 208 -6.69 -1.21 5.38
C PHE A 208 -7.44 -1.31 6.73
N GLY A 209 -6.77 -1.78 7.78
CA GLY A 209 -7.28 -1.75 9.14
C GLY A 209 -8.50 -2.66 9.38
N TYR A 210 -8.59 -3.80 8.70
CA TYR A 210 -9.60 -4.82 9.01
C TYR A 210 -9.29 -5.56 10.32
N ALA A 211 -8.02 -5.52 10.75
CA ALA A 211 -7.56 -5.94 12.06
C ALA A 211 -7.22 -4.71 12.92
N ASP A 212 -7.55 -4.76 14.21
CA ASP A 212 -7.17 -3.73 15.18
C ASP A 212 -5.83 -4.10 15.84
N ILE A 213 -4.75 -4.04 15.05
CA ILE A 213 -3.40 -4.41 15.49
C ILE A 213 -2.41 -3.27 15.27
N LYS A 214 -1.39 -3.23 16.14
CA LYS A 214 -0.23 -2.36 15.91
C LYS A 214 0.60 -2.88 14.73
N ASN A 215 1.21 -1.97 13.99
CA ASN A 215 2.09 -2.28 12.86
C ASN A 215 1.41 -3.08 11.73
N GLU A 216 0.16 -2.74 11.40
CA GLU A 216 -0.65 -3.39 10.35
C GLU A 216 0.09 -3.59 9.02
N ASN A 217 0.91 -2.62 8.62
CA ASN A 217 1.73 -2.67 7.41
C ASN A 217 2.79 -3.79 7.43
N ILE A 218 3.35 -4.12 8.60
CA ILE A 218 4.33 -5.20 8.73
C ILE A 218 3.62 -6.55 8.57
N GLU A 219 2.40 -6.68 9.11
CA GLU A 219 1.61 -7.90 8.93
C GLU A 219 1.16 -8.05 7.47
N ALA A 220 0.68 -6.96 6.86
CA ALA A 220 0.35 -6.92 5.43
C ALA A 220 1.53 -7.34 4.56
N LEU A 221 2.75 -6.88 4.88
CA LEU A 221 3.96 -7.22 4.14
C LEU A 221 4.26 -8.72 4.14
N LYS A 222 3.98 -9.44 5.23
CA LYS A 222 4.15 -10.91 5.28
C LYS A 222 3.27 -11.59 4.24
N TRP A 223 2.01 -11.19 4.16
CA TRP A 223 1.04 -11.74 3.20
C TRP A 223 1.33 -11.33 1.76
N PHE A 224 1.69 -10.06 1.53
CA PHE A 224 2.12 -9.61 0.20
C PHE A 224 3.37 -10.36 -0.27
N ARG A 225 4.29 -10.73 0.63
CA ARG A 225 5.44 -11.56 0.27
C ARG A 225 5.03 -12.94 -0.21
N VAL A 226 4.17 -13.64 0.56
CA VAL A 226 3.66 -14.95 0.15
C VAL A 226 2.90 -14.87 -1.17
N ALA A 227 2.05 -13.86 -1.35
CA ALA A 227 1.34 -13.62 -2.61
C ALA A 227 2.30 -13.35 -3.79
N ALA A 228 3.31 -12.51 -3.58
CA ALA A 228 4.29 -12.16 -4.61
C ALA A 228 5.15 -13.35 -5.04
N GLU A 229 5.57 -14.19 -4.07
CA GLU A 229 6.26 -15.46 -4.30
C GLU A 229 5.36 -16.46 -5.03
N GLY A 230 4.05 -16.46 -4.72
CA GLY A 230 3.02 -17.21 -5.44
C GLY A 230 2.71 -16.68 -6.85
N GLY A 231 3.30 -15.56 -7.26
CA GLY A 231 3.16 -15.02 -8.61
C GLY A 231 2.23 -13.81 -8.75
N HIS A 232 1.60 -13.32 -7.68
CA HIS A 232 0.63 -12.23 -7.78
C HIS A 232 1.27 -10.89 -8.24
N PRO A 233 0.87 -10.32 -9.39
CA PRO A 233 1.56 -9.16 -9.98
C PRO A 233 1.50 -7.89 -9.13
N GLU A 234 0.34 -7.55 -8.55
CA GLU A 234 0.20 -6.37 -7.69
C GLU A 234 1.01 -6.52 -6.39
N ALA A 235 1.05 -7.72 -5.80
CA ALA A 235 1.87 -7.99 -4.62
C ALA A 235 3.36 -7.83 -4.93
N GLN A 236 3.82 -8.30 -6.10
CA GLN A 236 5.19 -8.11 -6.58
C GLN A 236 5.49 -6.61 -6.78
N ASN A 237 4.58 -5.84 -7.38
CA ASN A 237 4.72 -4.38 -7.47
C ASN A 237 4.82 -3.72 -6.08
N ILE A 238 4.01 -4.15 -5.12
CA ILE A 238 4.07 -3.64 -3.74
C ILE A 238 5.43 -3.95 -3.11
N LEU A 239 5.96 -5.17 -3.26
CA LEU A 239 7.30 -5.50 -2.77
C LEU A 239 8.38 -4.62 -3.42
N GLY A 240 8.29 -4.41 -4.74
CA GLY A 240 9.17 -3.49 -5.45
C GLY A 240 9.17 -2.10 -4.81
N ALA A 241 7.99 -1.56 -4.52
CA ALA A 241 7.84 -0.24 -3.90
C ALA A 241 8.30 -0.19 -2.44
N VAL A 242 8.16 -1.28 -1.69
CA VAL A 242 8.63 -1.38 -0.30
C VAL A 242 10.16 -1.38 -0.26
N TYR A 243 10.81 -2.16 -1.12
CA TYR A 243 12.28 -2.16 -1.26
C TYR A 243 12.79 -0.86 -1.87
N GLU A 244 12.09 -0.23 -2.81
CA GLU A 244 12.52 1.08 -3.36
C GLU A 244 12.46 2.18 -2.27
N LYS A 245 11.43 2.18 -1.43
CA LYS A 245 11.21 3.27 -0.47
C LYS A 245 11.82 3.01 0.91
N GLY A 246 12.28 1.79 1.18
CA GLY A 246 12.73 1.38 2.52
C GLY A 246 11.65 1.58 3.58
N ARG A 247 10.46 1.01 3.36
CA ARG A 247 9.30 1.16 4.26
C ARG A 247 8.93 -0.14 4.97
N TRP A 248 8.01 -0.05 5.92
CA TRP A 248 7.41 -1.21 6.62
C TRP A 248 8.44 -2.13 7.30
N GLY A 249 9.49 -1.54 7.86
CA GLY A 249 10.55 -2.27 8.56
C GLY A 249 11.63 -2.84 7.64
N ILE A 250 11.62 -2.52 6.36
CA ILE A 250 12.62 -2.96 5.37
C ILE A 250 13.51 -1.79 4.96
N HIS A 251 14.81 -2.05 4.77
CA HIS A 251 15.75 -1.06 4.22
C HIS A 251 15.62 -0.96 2.70
N ALA A 252 15.95 0.22 2.16
CA ALA A 252 15.90 0.39 0.71
C ALA A 252 16.93 -0.52 0.02
N ASP A 253 16.51 -1.23 -1.02
CA ASP A 253 17.34 -2.15 -1.81
C ASP A 253 16.94 -2.04 -3.28
N GLY A 254 17.85 -1.50 -4.09
CA GLY A 254 17.62 -1.29 -5.51
C GLY A 254 17.53 -2.59 -6.31
N GLU A 255 18.36 -3.58 -5.98
CA GLU A 255 18.39 -4.85 -6.75
C GLU A 255 17.14 -5.67 -6.47
N GLU A 256 16.66 -5.70 -5.23
CA GLU A 256 15.40 -6.36 -4.90
C GLU A 256 14.20 -5.62 -5.51
N ALA A 257 14.18 -4.28 -5.45
CA ALA A 257 13.11 -3.51 -6.08
C ALA A 257 13.03 -3.78 -7.60
N GLU A 258 14.18 -3.76 -8.29
CA GLU A 258 14.29 -4.07 -9.72
C GLU A 258 13.75 -5.46 -10.03
N LYS A 259 14.19 -6.50 -9.31
CA LYS A 259 13.73 -7.89 -9.49
C LYS A 259 12.22 -8.02 -9.36
N TRP A 260 11.62 -7.42 -8.33
CA TRP A 260 10.18 -7.53 -8.08
C TRP A 260 9.36 -6.75 -9.11
N TYR A 261 9.78 -5.55 -9.46
CA TYR A 261 9.13 -4.79 -10.52
C TYR A 261 9.25 -5.49 -11.88
N GLU A 262 10.40 -6.06 -12.23
CA GLU A 262 10.56 -6.83 -13.46
C GLU A 262 9.60 -8.03 -13.53
N ARG A 263 9.43 -8.76 -12.43
CA ARG A 263 8.50 -9.90 -12.36
C ARG A 263 7.06 -9.44 -12.59
N ALA A 264 6.63 -8.37 -11.93
CA ALA A 264 5.29 -7.82 -12.09
C ALA A 264 5.04 -7.26 -13.50
N ALA A 265 6.01 -6.52 -14.05
CA ALA A 265 5.91 -5.94 -15.40
C ALA A 265 5.86 -7.02 -16.49
N LYS A 266 6.60 -8.13 -16.35
CA LYS A 266 6.53 -9.29 -17.26
C LYS A 266 5.14 -9.94 -17.28
N GLN A 267 4.36 -9.77 -16.21
CA GLN A 267 2.98 -10.25 -16.09
C GLN A 267 1.94 -9.21 -16.54
N GLY A 268 2.37 -8.07 -17.09
CA GLY A 268 1.47 -7.01 -17.57
C GLY A 268 1.03 -6.02 -16.49
N ASN A 269 1.70 -5.95 -15.33
CA ASN A 269 1.38 -4.94 -14.33
C ASN A 269 1.95 -3.56 -14.75
N ASP A 270 1.06 -2.68 -15.22
CA ASP A 270 1.43 -1.35 -15.71
C ASP A 270 2.04 -0.43 -14.64
N ASN A 271 1.62 -0.58 -13.38
CA ASN A 271 2.19 0.19 -12.27
C ASN A 271 3.66 -0.21 -12.05
N ALA A 272 3.96 -1.51 -12.07
CA ALA A 272 5.34 -2.00 -11.96
C ALA A 272 6.19 -1.59 -13.17
N LEU A 273 5.61 -1.65 -14.38
CA LEU A 273 6.27 -1.20 -15.60
C LEU A 273 6.70 0.28 -15.49
N MET A 274 5.79 1.14 -15.04
CA MET A 274 6.10 2.56 -14.80
C MET A 274 7.10 2.78 -13.68
N ASN A 275 6.98 2.06 -12.55
CA ASN A 275 7.90 2.18 -11.43
C ASN A 275 9.32 1.73 -11.82
N LEU A 276 9.45 0.65 -12.59
CA LEU A 276 10.73 0.19 -13.11
C LEU A 276 11.35 1.20 -14.10
N GLY A 277 10.54 1.75 -15.01
CA GLY A 277 10.99 2.78 -15.95
C GLY A 277 11.51 4.01 -15.22
N LYS A 278 10.77 4.48 -14.21
CA LYS A 278 11.19 5.59 -13.35
C LYS A 278 12.47 5.27 -12.59
N MET A 279 12.59 4.06 -12.04
CA MET A 279 13.78 3.65 -11.29
C MET A 279 15.05 3.68 -12.15
N TYR A 280 14.98 3.22 -13.40
CA TYR A 280 16.08 3.34 -14.36
C TYR A 280 16.32 4.78 -14.84
N TYR A 281 15.28 5.60 -14.91
CA TYR A 281 15.41 7.00 -15.31
C TYR A 281 16.06 7.85 -14.20
N ASP A 282 15.60 7.70 -12.96
CA ASP A 282 16.07 8.48 -11.81
C ASP A 282 17.47 8.02 -11.36
N GLY A 283 17.77 6.71 -11.39
CA GLY A 283 19.10 6.21 -11.07
C GLY A 283 19.58 6.48 -9.63
N VAL A 284 18.65 6.57 -8.68
CA VAL A 284 18.95 6.82 -7.26
C VAL A 284 19.50 5.56 -6.59
N LEU A 285 18.71 4.49 -6.56
CA LEU A 285 19.11 3.22 -5.92
C LEU A 285 19.95 2.31 -6.82
N ILE A 286 19.81 2.45 -8.13
CA ILE A 286 20.59 1.76 -9.16
C ILE A 286 21.23 2.79 -10.09
N LYS A 287 22.19 2.42 -10.94
CA LYS A 287 22.68 3.35 -11.97
C LYS A 287 21.58 3.61 -13.00
N ALA A 288 21.46 4.86 -13.46
CA ALA A 288 20.48 5.21 -14.49
C ALA A 288 20.79 4.46 -15.81
N ASP A 289 19.74 3.95 -16.44
CA ASP A 289 19.78 3.32 -17.76
C ASP A 289 18.63 3.86 -18.61
N TYR A 290 18.90 4.98 -19.29
CA TYR A 290 17.88 5.66 -20.10
C TYR A 290 17.39 4.83 -21.27
N ARG A 291 18.19 3.88 -21.77
CA ARG A 291 17.73 2.98 -22.84
C ARG A 291 16.64 2.06 -22.31
N LYS A 292 16.86 1.44 -21.16
CA LYS A 292 15.83 0.62 -20.50
C LYS A 292 14.62 1.45 -20.09
N ALA A 293 14.84 2.62 -19.49
CA ALA A 293 13.76 3.52 -19.11
C ALA A 293 12.89 3.90 -20.32
N TYR A 294 13.51 4.30 -21.44
CA TYR A 294 12.81 4.62 -22.68
C TYR A 294 11.96 3.45 -23.17
N ALA A 295 12.53 2.24 -23.22
CA ALA A 295 11.81 1.05 -23.68
C ALA A 295 10.59 0.73 -22.79
N LEU A 296 10.74 0.86 -21.47
CA LEU A 296 9.65 0.64 -20.51
C LEU A 296 8.57 1.71 -20.63
N PHE A 297 8.94 2.98 -20.79
CA PHE A 297 7.98 4.07 -21.00
C PHE A 297 7.28 3.96 -22.36
N GLU A 298 7.97 3.56 -23.44
CA GLU A 298 7.33 3.33 -24.73
C GLU A 298 6.33 2.17 -24.64
N GLN A 299 6.65 1.12 -23.88
CA GLN A 299 5.71 0.03 -23.62
C GLN A 299 4.51 0.51 -22.78
N ALA A 300 4.74 1.30 -21.74
CA ALA A 300 3.68 1.83 -20.88
C ALA A 300 2.76 2.81 -21.62
N ASP A 301 3.31 3.65 -22.50
CA ASP A 301 2.56 4.56 -23.36
C ASP A 301 1.66 3.81 -24.34
N LYS A 302 2.13 2.69 -24.91
CA LYS A 302 1.31 1.78 -25.73
C LYS A 302 0.18 1.10 -24.95
N ASN A 303 0.32 0.98 -23.63
CA ASN A 303 -0.71 0.49 -22.73
C ASN A 303 -1.62 1.62 -22.20
N ASP A 304 -1.57 2.80 -22.82
CA ASP A 304 -2.35 4.00 -22.45
C ASP A 304 -2.08 4.51 -21.01
N VAL A 305 -0.89 4.22 -20.46
CA VAL A 305 -0.48 4.72 -19.15
C VAL A 305 -0.04 6.18 -19.28
N THR A 306 -0.96 7.12 -19.01
CA THR A 306 -0.80 8.57 -19.26
C THR A 306 0.46 9.22 -18.66
N SER A 307 1.03 8.65 -17.60
CA SER A 307 2.26 9.17 -17.00
C SER A 307 3.51 8.88 -17.84
N ALA A 308 3.51 7.84 -18.69
CA ALA A 308 4.64 7.43 -19.52
C ALA A 308 4.98 8.48 -20.59
N SER A 309 3.96 9.02 -21.25
CA SER A 309 4.07 10.05 -22.29
C SER A 309 4.84 11.27 -21.79
N ARG A 310 4.69 11.63 -20.50
CA ARG A 310 5.42 12.74 -19.90
C ARG A 310 6.92 12.47 -19.78
N TYR A 311 7.32 11.25 -19.45
CA TYR A 311 8.73 10.87 -19.44
C TYR A 311 9.31 10.82 -20.85
N LEU A 312 8.60 10.25 -21.82
CA LEU A 312 9.01 10.25 -23.22
C LEU A 312 9.19 11.68 -23.77
N SER A 313 8.23 12.57 -23.46
CA SER A 313 8.32 14.00 -23.78
C SER A 313 9.60 14.63 -23.22
N GLN A 314 9.90 14.38 -21.95
CA GLN A 314 11.11 14.88 -21.30
C GLN A 314 12.41 14.31 -21.91
N MET A 315 12.42 13.03 -22.28
CA MET A 315 13.58 12.39 -22.90
C MET A 315 13.89 13.00 -24.27
N TYR A 316 12.88 13.22 -25.11
CA TYR A 316 13.03 13.95 -26.37
C TYR A 316 13.37 15.43 -26.18
N TYR A 317 12.88 16.06 -25.11
CA TYR A 317 13.19 17.46 -24.81
C TYR A 317 14.67 17.64 -24.42
N SER A 318 15.18 16.74 -23.59
CA SER A 318 16.49 16.85 -22.96
C SER A 318 17.60 16.13 -23.72
N GLY A 319 17.25 15.14 -24.54
CA GLY A 319 18.21 14.32 -25.29
C GLY A 319 18.74 13.13 -24.49
N GLN A 320 17.97 12.63 -23.53
CA GLN A 320 18.34 11.46 -22.73
C GLN A 320 18.06 10.18 -23.52
N TYR A 321 19.10 9.46 -23.92
CA TYR A 321 19.09 8.29 -24.82
C TYR A 321 18.68 8.57 -26.28
N VAL A 322 17.64 9.37 -26.50
CA VAL A 322 17.22 9.82 -27.84
C VAL A 322 17.82 11.18 -28.18
N ASP A 323 17.92 11.52 -29.47
CA ASP A 323 18.29 12.87 -29.89
C ASP A 323 17.21 13.89 -29.50
N VAL A 324 17.63 15.14 -29.30
CA VAL A 324 16.70 16.23 -28.97
C VAL A 324 15.77 16.51 -30.16
N ASP A 325 14.49 16.15 -29.98
CA ASP A 325 13.41 16.38 -30.95
C ASP A 325 12.25 17.11 -30.27
N CYS A 326 12.19 18.42 -30.49
CA CYS A 326 11.18 19.28 -29.89
C CYS A 326 9.76 19.03 -30.43
N HIS A 327 9.62 18.47 -31.64
CA HIS A 327 8.31 18.08 -32.17
C HIS A 327 7.80 16.81 -31.48
N GLN A 328 8.66 15.79 -31.31
CA GLN A 328 8.28 14.59 -30.55
C GLN A 328 8.01 14.94 -29.08
N ALA A 329 8.85 15.78 -28.47
CA ALA A 329 8.63 16.25 -27.10
C ALA A 329 7.26 16.91 -26.94
N GLN A 330 6.87 17.81 -27.86
CA GLN A 330 5.56 18.47 -27.84
C GLN A 330 4.41 17.48 -28.08
N LYS A 331 4.59 16.53 -29.00
CA LYS A 331 3.60 15.50 -29.31
C LYS A 331 3.27 14.65 -28.07
N TYR A 332 4.28 14.10 -27.42
CA TYR A 332 4.10 13.30 -26.20
C TYR A 332 3.60 14.10 -25.00
N LYS A 333 3.83 15.42 -24.98
CA LYS A 333 3.27 16.31 -23.95
C LYS A 333 1.77 16.54 -24.13
N GLU A 334 1.22 16.21 -25.30
CA GLU A 334 -0.14 16.56 -25.73
C GLU A 334 -0.43 18.08 -25.63
N SER A 335 0.61 18.91 -25.76
CA SER A 335 0.47 20.36 -25.65
C SER A 335 0.15 20.97 -27.01
N THR A 336 -0.97 21.68 -27.07
CA THR A 336 -1.33 22.53 -28.22
C THR A 336 -0.64 23.90 -28.18
N ASP A 337 0.08 24.21 -27.09
CA ASP A 337 0.80 25.47 -26.93
C ASP A 337 2.22 25.38 -27.50
N ASN A 338 2.51 26.28 -28.45
CA ASN A 338 3.83 26.42 -29.05
C ASN A 338 4.88 27.02 -28.09
N SER A 339 4.50 27.50 -26.90
CA SER A 339 5.45 27.95 -25.88
C SER A 339 6.41 26.83 -25.48
N TYR A 340 5.89 25.60 -25.34
CA TYR A 340 6.69 24.43 -24.96
C TYR A 340 7.75 24.12 -26.03
N PHE A 341 7.34 24.08 -27.30
CA PHE A 341 8.21 23.88 -28.44
C PHE A 341 9.27 24.97 -28.57
N ARG A 342 8.87 26.25 -28.49
CA ARG A 342 9.80 27.38 -28.58
C ARG A 342 10.85 27.36 -27.48
N GLN A 343 10.45 26.98 -26.27
CA GLN A 343 11.38 26.83 -25.16
C GLN A 343 12.33 25.66 -25.38
N CYS A 344 11.84 24.50 -25.84
CA CYS A 344 12.68 23.36 -26.22
C CYS A 344 13.76 23.74 -27.24
N GLU A 345 13.38 24.46 -28.29
CA GLU A 345 14.32 24.90 -29.33
C GLU A 345 15.34 25.93 -28.81
N LYS A 346 14.96 26.77 -27.84
CA LYS A 346 15.88 27.68 -27.16
C LYS A 346 16.89 26.90 -26.32
N ASP A 347 16.41 25.99 -25.48
CA ASP A 347 17.21 25.13 -24.61
C ASP A 347 18.20 24.27 -25.43
N LYS A 348 17.73 23.69 -26.54
CA LYS A 348 18.55 22.94 -27.49
C LYS A 348 19.72 23.76 -28.03
N ARG A 349 19.49 25.02 -28.41
CA ARG A 349 20.55 25.93 -28.89
C ARG A 349 21.54 26.25 -27.78
N GLU A 350 21.06 26.49 -26.56
CA GLU A 350 21.89 26.80 -25.40
C GLU A 350 22.79 25.63 -25.02
N ARG A 351 22.25 24.40 -24.88
CA ARG A 351 23.05 23.19 -24.62
C ARG A 351 24.13 22.97 -25.67
N LYS A 352 23.82 23.23 -26.95
CA LYS A 352 24.79 23.11 -28.04
C LYS A 352 25.91 24.16 -27.91
N ALA A 353 25.59 25.39 -27.54
CA ALA A 353 26.55 26.47 -27.39
C ALA A 353 27.50 26.28 -26.20
N THR A 354 27.06 25.59 -25.14
CA THR A 354 27.82 25.41 -23.90
C THR A 354 28.40 24.00 -23.72
N ARG A 355 28.17 23.08 -24.67
CA ARG A 355 28.49 21.65 -24.57
C ARG A 355 29.91 21.33 -24.09
N ASP A 356 30.90 22.06 -24.58
CA ASP A 356 32.32 21.82 -24.31
C ASP A 356 32.82 22.48 -23.02
N VAL A 357 31.97 23.25 -22.33
CA VAL A 357 32.33 23.96 -21.11
C VAL A 357 31.64 23.30 -19.92
N LEU A 358 32.42 22.64 -19.06
CA LEU A 358 31.89 21.97 -17.87
C LEU A 358 31.05 22.91 -16.97
N PRO A 359 29.96 22.43 -16.35
CA PRO A 359 29.16 23.19 -15.41
C PRO A 359 29.89 23.38 -14.09
N VAL A 360 29.43 24.34 -13.27
CA VAL A 360 29.71 24.37 -11.83
C VAL A 360 28.55 23.67 -11.14
N LEU A 361 28.88 22.73 -10.26
CA LEU A 361 27.90 22.00 -9.45
C LEU A 361 27.95 22.51 -8.01
N MET A 362 26.82 22.86 -7.40
CA MET A 362 26.74 23.29 -6.01
C MET A 362 25.93 22.29 -5.19
N LEU A 363 26.60 21.51 -4.35
CA LEU A 363 25.97 20.68 -3.34
C LEU A 363 25.67 21.54 -2.12
N LYS A 364 24.47 21.44 -1.57
CA LYS A 364 24.06 22.14 -0.36
C LYS A 364 23.44 21.17 0.61
N HIS A 365 23.61 21.46 1.89
CA HIS A 365 22.91 20.83 2.99
C HIS A 365 21.78 21.77 3.44
N GLU A 366 20.52 21.31 3.35
CA GLU A 366 19.31 22.11 3.60
C GLU A 366 18.35 21.39 4.55
N SER A 367 18.89 20.88 5.66
CA SER A 367 18.06 20.16 6.63
C SER A 367 17.07 21.08 7.32
N SER A 368 15.81 20.65 7.39
CA SER A 368 14.74 21.34 8.09
C SER A 368 14.04 20.36 9.03
N PRO A 369 13.63 20.78 10.24
CA PRO A 369 12.88 19.91 11.12
C PRO A 369 11.54 19.55 10.46
N PHE A 370 11.25 18.25 10.34
CA PHE A 370 9.98 17.75 9.81
C PHE A 370 9.18 17.11 10.95
N GLY A 371 8.03 17.69 11.29
CA GLY A 371 7.20 17.29 12.44
C GLY A 371 6.29 18.41 12.93
N GLY A 372 5.46 18.14 13.93
CA GLY A 372 4.51 19.10 14.49
C GLY A 372 3.68 18.50 15.63
N ASP A 373 2.63 19.19 16.08
CA ASP A 373 1.86 18.85 17.29
C ASP A 373 1.36 17.39 17.37
N ASN A 374 1.14 16.75 16.21
CA ASN A 374 0.64 15.37 16.10
C ASN A 374 1.65 14.36 15.54
N ASN A 375 2.90 14.74 15.25
CA ASN A 375 3.91 13.83 14.72
C ASN A 375 5.30 14.18 15.30
N PRO A 376 6.01 13.24 15.94
CA PRO A 376 7.33 13.52 16.48
C PRO A 376 8.24 14.09 15.39
N TYR A 377 9.01 15.13 15.75
CA TYR A 377 10.04 15.66 14.88
C TYR A 377 11.00 14.54 14.47
N LYS A 378 11.10 14.31 13.15
CA LYS A 378 12.07 13.39 12.56
C LYS A 378 13.24 14.19 12.01
N CYS A 379 14.44 13.74 12.35
CA CYS A 379 15.67 14.33 11.83
C CYS A 379 15.97 13.76 10.47
N GLU A 380 15.79 14.61 9.48
CA GLU A 380 15.78 14.25 8.08
C GLU A 380 16.85 15.10 7.40
N LEU A 381 17.99 14.46 7.08
CA LEU A 381 19.09 15.14 6.41
C LEU A 381 18.73 15.37 4.94
N ASN A 382 18.78 16.63 4.52
CA ASN A 382 18.46 17.04 3.16
C ASN A 382 19.69 17.58 2.45
N PHE A 383 19.90 17.11 1.22
CA PHE A 383 20.89 17.64 0.33
C PHE A 383 20.26 18.01 -1.01
N SER A 384 20.69 19.12 -1.58
CA SER A 384 20.36 19.52 -2.94
C SER A 384 21.63 19.71 -3.75
N ILE A 385 21.58 19.38 -5.03
CA ILE A 385 22.65 19.62 -5.99
C ILE A 385 22.10 20.50 -7.10
N ASN A 386 22.78 21.58 -7.42
CA ASN A 386 22.41 22.42 -8.54
C ASN A 386 23.53 22.58 -9.57
N THR A 387 23.17 23.02 -10.78
CA THR A 387 24.09 23.40 -11.85
C THR A 387 23.85 24.84 -12.27
N ASN A 388 24.90 25.55 -12.65
CA ASN A 388 24.78 26.90 -13.21
C ASN A 388 24.53 26.92 -14.73
N LYS A 389 24.38 25.76 -15.36
CA LYS A 389 24.22 25.63 -16.81
C LYS A 389 23.19 24.58 -17.17
N LEU A 390 22.55 24.84 -18.31
CA LEU A 390 21.77 23.85 -19.03
C LEU A 390 22.68 22.81 -19.70
N GLY A 391 22.43 21.54 -19.43
CA GLY A 391 23.22 20.41 -19.88
C GLY A 391 22.86 19.17 -19.06
N GLU A 392 22.92 18.00 -19.67
CA GLU A 392 22.60 16.76 -18.95
C GLU A 392 23.65 16.50 -17.87
N VAL A 393 23.24 16.56 -16.61
CA VAL A 393 23.99 16.01 -15.48
C VAL A 393 23.19 14.85 -14.91
N ALA A 394 23.68 13.65 -15.14
CA ALA A 394 23.06 12.39 -14.76
C ALA A 394 23.96 11.58 -13.84
N ASN A 395 23.40 10.60 -13.13
CA ASN A 395 24.17 9.70 -12.25
C ASN A 395 25.10 10.44 -11.26
N PHE A 396 24.72 11.65 -10.82
CA PHE A 396 25.52 12.38 -9.84
C PHE A 396 25.49 11.61 -8.51
N ARG A 397 26.66 11.13 -8.10
CA ARG A 397 26.86 10.37 -6.87
C ARG A 397 27.98 11.00 -6.07
N ALA A 398 27.72 11.30 -4.80
CA ALA A 398 28.70 11.90 -3.90
C ALA A 398 28.80 11.06 -2.64
N THR A 399 30.01 10.66 -2.26
CA THR A 399 30.27 10.02 -0.98
C THR A 399 30.67 11.09 0.02
N LEU A 400 29.94 11.16 1.14
CA LEU A 400 30.12 12.14 2.19
C LEU A 400 30.56 11.42 3.45
N ARG A 401 31.58 11.98 4.11
CA ARG A 401 31.88 11.70 5.50
C ARG A 401 31.20 12.75 6.36
N LEU A 402 30.22 12.31 7.14
CA LEU A 402 29.51 13.11 8.12
C LEU A 402 30.22 13.07 9.48
N LYS A 403 30.17 14.19 10.20
CA LYS A 403 30.57 14.31 11.61
C LYS A 403 29.60 15.22 12.36
N ASN A 404 29.22 14.83 13.57
CA ASN A 404 28.46 15.70 14.48
C ASN A 404 29.38 16.27 15.57
N SER A 405 28.86 17.22 16.37
CA SER A 405 29.62 17.84 17.47
C SER A 405 29.96 16.87 18.61
N GLU A 406 29.22 15.77 18.73
CA GLU A 406 29.40 14.71 19.75
C GLU A 406 30.44 13.66 19.34
N GLY A 407 31.07 13.81 18.17
CA GLY A 407 32.14 12.93 17.67
C GLY A 407 31.66 11.69 16.90
N ALA A 408 30.35 11.53 16.66
CA ALA A 408 29.83 10.50 15.76
C ALA A 408 30.30 10.76 14.32
N SER A 409 30.66 9.71 13.59
CA SER A 409 31.02 9.82 12.18
C SER A 409 30.43 8.67 11.37
N ALA A 410 29.96 8.99 10.16
CA ALA A 410 29.40 8.03 9.23
C ALA A 410 29.81 8.38 7.80
N GLU A 411 29.90 7.37 6.95
CA GLU A 411 30.04 7.56 5.51
C GLU A 411 28.72 7.23 4.82
N GLN A 412 28.33 8.04 3.83
CA GLN A 412 27.12 7.82 3.06
C GLN A 412 27.29 8.23 1.61
N VAL A 413 26.63 7.50 0.71
CA VAL A 413 26.56 7.83 -0.70
C VAL A 413 25.22 8.50 -0.99
N LEU A 414 25.26 9.72 -1.49
CA LEU A 414 24.11 10.42 -2.05
C LEU A 414 24.05 10.16 -3.55
N ALA A 415 22.86 9.88 -4.07
CA ALA A 415 22.63 9.66 -5.50
C ALA A 415 21.41 10.46 -5.94
N PHE A 416 21.56 11.26 -7.00
CA PHE A 416 20.54 12.23 -7.39
C PHE A 416 19.96 11.89 -8.76
N PRO A 417 18.63 12.07 -8.93
CA PRO A 417 18.00 12.12 -10.25
C PRO A 417 18.67 13.14 -11.17
N PRO A 418 18.58 12.97 -12.50
CA PRO A 418 19.25 13.85 -13.45
C PRO A 418 18.73 15.28 -13.38
N PHE A 419 19.60 16.27 -13.60
CA PHE A 419 19.26 17.70 -13.47
C PHE A 419 19.96 18.55 -14.52
N GLY A 420 19.61 19.85 -14.59
CA GLY A 420 20.11 20.74 -15.64
C GLY A 420 19.48 20.47 -17.01
N LEU A 421 18.36 19.75 -17.05
CA LEU A 421 17.75 19.26 -18.29
C LEU A 421 16.91 20.31 -19.01
N SER A 422 16.32 21.27 -18.29
CA SER A 422 15.47 22.31 -18.87
C SER A 422 15.58 23.65 -18.15
N SER A 423 15.28 24.74 -18.87
CA SER A 423 15.17 26.08 -18.32
C SER A 423 13.73 26.42 -17.85
N PHE A 424 12.81 25.44 -17.79
CA PHE A 424 11.43 25.69 -17.37
C PHE A 424 11.35 26.05 -15.87
N ASP A 425 10.55 27.07 -15.54
CA ASP A 425 10.21 27.43 -14.16
C ASP A 425 9.17 26.44 -13.60
N ALA A 426 9.36 26.01 -12.36
CA ALA A 426 8.50 25.08 -11.62
C ALA A 426 7.03 25.54 -11.52
N ARG A 427 6.74 26.82 -11.78
CA ARG A 427 5.40 27.41 -11.70
C ARG A 427 4.46 27.16 -12.88
N MET A 428 4.89 26.50 -13.97
CA MET A 428 4.06 26.28 -15.17
C MET A 428 3.57 24.84 -15.40
N ILE A 429 3.78 23.90 -14.47
CA ILE A 429 3.57 22.45 -14.74
C ILE A 429 2.57 21.71 -13.84
N GLY A 430 1.90 22.39 -12.90
CA GLY A 430 0.75 21.81 -12.16
C GLY A 430 1.06 20.68 -11.17
N GLU A 431 2.13 19.90 -11.33
CA GLU A 431 2.68 18.95 -10.36
C GLU A 431 4.20 18.77 -10.56
N LYS A 432 4.90 18.28 -9.53
CA LYS A 432 6.37 18.14 -9.37
C LYS A 432 7.07 17.42 -10.54
N PHE A 433 7.33 18.13 -11.63
CA PHE A 433 8.47 17.86 -12.53
C PHE A 433 9.63 18.76 -12.07
N ILE A 434 10.38 18.31 -11.06
CA ILE A 434 11.54 19.05 -10.55
C ILE A 434 12.77 18.51 -11.27
N PHE A 435 12.99 18.95 -12.50
CA PHE A 435 14.33 19.00 -13.10
C PHE A 435 14.57 20.42 -13.59
N SER A 436 14.40 21.35 -12.65
CA SER A 436 15.05 22.66 -12.71
C SER A 436 16.57 22.44 -12.61
N HIS A 437 17.32 23.51 -12.50
CA HIS A 437 18.76 23.45 -12.29
C HIS A 437 19.17 22.72 -10.99
N GLU A 438 18.22 22.18 -10.22
CA GLU A 438 18.39 21.56 -8.91
C GLU A 438 17.77 20.16 -8.84
N SER A 439 18.45 19.24 -8.16
CA SER A 439 17.93 17.94 -7.75
C SER A 439 18.04 17.84 -6.23
N THR A 440 16.93 17.51 -5.57
CA THR A 440 16.87 17.34 -4.11
C THR A 440 16.73 15.87 -3.80
N LEU A 441 17.60 15.34 -2.94
CA LEU A 441 17.46 13.98 -2.44
C LEU A 441 16.28 13.92 -1.46
N LEU A 442 15.55 12.81 -1.47
CA LEU A 442 14.60 12.54 -0.40
C LEU A 442 15.32 12.52 0.97
N PRO A 443 14.69 13.05 2.02
CA PRO A 443 15.32 13.14 3.32
C PRO A 443 15.75 11.78 3.88
N GLN A 444 16.96 11.71 4.44
CA GLN A 444 17.46 10.49 5.08
C GLN A 444 17.36 10.60 6.61
N TYR A 445 16.65 9.66 7.22
CA TYR A 445 16.55 9.60 8.68
C TYR A 445 17.85 9.08 9.29
N LYS A 446 18.54 9.96 10.02
CA LYS A 446 19.82 9.68 10.68
C LYS A 446 19.80 10.30 12.09
N PRO A 447 19.32 9.57 13.11
CA PRO A 447 19.10 10.15 14.45
C PRO A 447 20.40 10.68 15.09
N ASP A 448 21.53 10.01 14.86
CA ASP A 448 22.83 10.45 15.39
C ASP A 448 23.31 11.78 14.78
N PHE A 449 22.70 12.23 13.68
CA PHE A 449 23.07 13.45 12.94
C PHE A 449 21.96 14.51 12.99
N CYS A 450 21.10 14.45 14.01
CA CYS A 450 19.99 15.37 14.27
C CYS A 450 20.39 16.85 14.52
N GLN A 451 21.65 17.14 14.80
CA GLN A 451 22.12 18.49 15.10
C GLN A 451 22.32 19.28 13.79
N PHE A 452 21.24 19.86 13.28
CA PHE A 452 21.22 20.49 11.94
C PHE A 452 22.22 21.64 11.75
N SER A 453 22.53 22.40 12.80
CA SER A 453 23.50 23.51 12.76
C SER A 453 24.95 23.06 12.87
N ASP A 454 25.20 21.87 13.43
CA ASP A 454 26.52 21.41 13.85
C ASP A 454 26.99 20.19 13.04
N LEU A 455 26.29 19.87 11.94
CA LEU A 455 26.66 18.81 11.02
C LEU A 455 27.79 19.30 10.11
N GLU A 456 28.98 18.74 10.31
CA GLU A 456 30.08 18.87 9.36
C GLU A 456 30.01 17.74 8.33
N TYR A 457 30.23 18.05 7.05
CA TYR A 457 30.39 17.04 6.01
C TYR A 457 31.57 17.33 5.10
N GLN A 458 32.23 16.26 4.67
CA GLN A 458 33.29 16.30 3.68
C GLN A 458 32.94 15.37 2.52
N VAL A 459 32.94 15.88 1.30
CA VAL A 459 32.84 15.03 0.10
C VAL A 459 34.19 14.33 -0.12
N THR A 460 34.18 13.00 -0.06
CA THR A 460 35.38 12.16 -0.24
C THR A 460 35.57 11.69 -1.67
N SER A 461 34.47 11.54 -2.41
CA SER A 461 34.46 11.26 -3.85
C SER A 461 33.17 11.77 -4.46
N ALA A 462 33.21 12.19 -5.72
CA ALA A 462 32.00 12.48 -6.46
C ALA A 462 32.17 12.20 -7.96
N THR A 463 31.15 11.60 -8.56
CA THR A 463 31.11 11.26 -9.99
C THR A 463 29.79 11.70 -10.60
N ALA A 464 29.80 12.08 -11.88
CA ALA A 464 28.58 12.32 -12.64
C ALA A 464 28.80 11.99 -14.11
N THR A 465 27.72 11.73 -14.84
CA THR A 465 27.70 11.74 -16.30
C THR A 465 27.33 13.14 -16.76
N ILE A 466 28.23 13.83 -17.47
CA ILE A 466 28.00 15.17 -18.01
C ILE A 466 28.05 15.07 -19.53
N ASN A 467 26.94 15.39 -20.20
CA ASN A 467 26.83 15.32 -21.66
C ASN A 467 27.29 13.97 -22.24
N GLY A 468 26.90 12.86 -21.58
CA GLY A 468 27.22 11.49 -21.99
C GLY A 468 28.63 10.99 -21.64
N LYS A 469 29.43 11.76 -20.89
CA LYS A 469 30.76 11.34 -20.44
C LYS A 469 30.82 11.24 -18.92
N GLU A 470 31.40 10.17 -18.40
CA GLU A 470 31.68 10.04 -16.97
C GLU A 470 32.79 11.02 -16.56
N VAL A 471 32.55 11.78 -15.49
CA VAL A 471 33.43 12.82 -14.96
C VAL A 471 33.60 12.62 -13.46
N ASP A 472 34.85 12.55 -13.01
CA ASP A 472 35.19 12.73 -11.60
C ASP A 472 35.08 14.23 -11.26
N VAL A 473 33.94 14.62 -10.72
CA VAL A 473 33.57 16.05 -10.57
C VAL A 473 34.39 16.74 -9.47
N LEU A 474 34.93 15.97 -8.54
CA LEU A 474 35.82 16.47 -7.50
C LEU A 474 37.22 16.75 -8.09
N LYS A 475 37.80 15.80 -8.84
CA LYS A 475 39.09 16.02 -9.53
C LYS A 475 39.01 17.10 -10.61
N ALA A 476 37.87 17.22 -11.29
CA ALA A 476 37.63 18.26 -12.28
C ALA A 476 37.49 19.67 -11.66
N GLY A 477 37.40 19.79 -10.33
CA GLY A 477 37.31 21.09 -9.63
C GLY A 477 35.99 21.83 -9.84
N ILE A 478 34.95 21.12 -10.31
CA ILE A 478 33.66 21.72 -10.68
C ILE A 478 32.61 21.64 -9.57
N LEU A 479 32.81 20.76 -8.57
CA LEU A 479 31.94 20.66 -7.41
C LEU A 479 32.30 21.71 -6.35
N LYS A 480 31.29 22.44 -5.86
CA LYS A 480 31.32 23.34 -4.72
C LYS A 480 30.36 22.77 -3.67
N TYR A 481 30.74 22.75 -2.40
CA TYR A 481 29.95 22.13 -1.33
C TYR A 481 30.32 22.68 0.04
#